data_AF-A0A3D2VK46-F1
#
_entry.id   AF-A0A3D2VK46-F1
#
_cell.length_a   1.000
_cell.length_b   1.000
_cell.length_c   1.000
_cell.angle_alpha   90.00
_cell.angle_beta   90.00
_cell.angle_gamma   90.00
#
_symmetry.space_group_name_H-M   'P 1'
#
loop_
_entity.id
_entity.type
_entity.pdbx_description
1 polymer ?
#
loop_
_entity_poly.entity_id
_entity_poly.type
_entity_poly.pdbx_seq_one_letter_code
_entity_poly.pdbx_strand_id
1 'polypeptide(L)'
;AHGEGVLTRYSADLVVPREVRLECAVLKSLAALHVMEGPGSLQRYAAERELIAELTHAMVAGAPQSLDPLFAEWYAAAADDAARLRVVIDQVATLTDTRARSLHSVLLSQPRT
;
A
#
# COMPACT_ATOMS: atom_id res chain seq x y z
N ALA A 1 23.28 11.31 15.71
CA ALA A 1 23.56 9.98 15.12
C ALA A 1 24.59 9.30 16.03
N HIS A 2 24.39 8.02 16.35
CA HIS A 2 25.26 7.25 17.26
C HIS A 2 25.92 6.09 16.48
N GLY A 3 26.92 5.45 17.07
CA GLY A 3 27.65 4.33 16.46
C GLY A 3 29.14 4.61 16.33
N GLU A 4 29.90 3.57 16.02
CA GLU A 4 31.34 3.64 15.80
C GLU A 4 31.66 3.89 14.31
N GLY A 5 32.65 4.74 14.02
CA GLY A 5 33.10 5.04 12.65
C GLY A 5 32.36 6.20 11.96
N VAL A 6 32.46 6.26 10.63
CA VAL A 6 31.88 7.34 9.83
C VAL A 6 30.37 7.13 9.70
N LEU A 7 29.60 8.07 10.22
CA LEU A 7 28.14 8.00 10.24
C LEU A 7 27.56 8.33 8.86
N THR A 8 26.84 7.37 8.25
CA THR A 8 26.10 7.57 6.99
C THR A 8 24.62 7.24 7.18
N ARG A 9 23.77 7.52 6.17
CA ARG A 9 22.31 7.30 6.25
C ARG A 9 21.94 5.89 6.75
N TYR A 10 22.68 4.87 6.35
CA TYR A 10 22.42 3.47 6.72
C TYR A 10 23.51 2.87 7.62
N SER A 11 24.51 3.66 8.02
CA SER A 11 25.60 3.26 8.90
C SER A 11 25.65 4.20 10.09
N ALA A 12 24.54 4.26 10.84
CA ALA A 12 24.41 4.98 12.09
C ALA A 12 23.25 4.41 12.91
N ASP A 13 23.41 4.42 14.24
CA ASP A 13 22.36 4.05 15.17
C ASP A 13 21.41 5.22 15.42
N LEU A 14 20.11 4.96 15.25
CA LEU A 14 19.03 5.82 15.73
C LEU A 14 18.70 5.47 17.18
N VAL A 15 19.28 6.20 18.13
CA VAL A 15 18.94 6.07 19.55
C VAL A 15 17.81 7.03 19.88
N VAL A 16 16.62 6.49 20.16
CA VAL A 16 15.51 7.26 20.73
C VAL A 16 15.57 7.12 22.25
N PRO A 17 15.73 8.20 23.03
CA PRO A 17 15.76 8.14 24.50
C PRO A 17 14.56 7.40 25.09
N ARG A 18 14.77 6.71 26.21
CA ARG A 18 13.74 5.85 26.82
C ARG A 18 12.44 6.63 27.08
N GLU A 19 12.54 7.83 27.64
CA GLU A 19 11.38 8.67 27.97
C GLU A 19 10.57 9.03 26.71
N VAL A 20 11.23 9.46 25.64
CA VAL A 20 10.59 9.76 24.35
C VAL A 20 9.92 8.52 23.74
N ARG A 21 10.54 7.34 23.86
CA ARG A 21 9.90 6.09 23.42
C ARG A 21 8.62 5.79 24.20
N LEU A 22 8.63 6.01 25.51
CA LEU A 22 7.46 5.78 26.37
C LEU A 22 6.35 6.79 26.07
N GLU A 23 6.68 8.07 25.90
CA GLU A 23 5.73 9.10 25.49
C GLU A 23 5.08 8.75 24.15
N CYS A 24 5.90 8.43 23.13
CA CYS A 24 5.41 7.98 21.83
C CYS A 24 4.54 6.73 21.93
N ALA A 25 4.88 5.78 22.81
CA ALA A 25 4.08 4.58 23.03
C ALA A 25 2.70 4.93 23.59
N VAL A 26 2.62 5.82 24.59
CA VAL A 26 1.34 6.29 25.13
C VAL A 26 0.52 6.99 24.05
N LEU A 27 1.11 7.92 23.30
CA LEU A 27 0.42 8.65 22.23
C LEU A 27 -0.09 7.71 21.12
N LYS A 28 0.72 6.73 20.72
CA LYS A 28 0.31 5.71 19.75
C LYS A 28 -0.80 4.82 20.27
N SER A 29 -0.78 4.44 21.55
CA SER A 29 -1.85 3.65 22.17
C SER A 29 -3.19 4.40 22.20
N LEU A 30 -3.17 5.69 22.53
CA LEU A 30 -4.38 6.53 22.49
C LEU A 30 -4.91 6.66 21.06
N ALA A 31 -4.03 6.87 20.08
CA ALA A 31 -4.42 6.90 18.67
C ALA A 31 -4.99 5.54 18.20
N ALA A 32 -4.38 4.43 18.59
CA ALA A 32 -4.87 3.10 18.28
C ALA A 32 -6.29 2.90 18.84
N LEU A 33 -6.50 3.13 20.14
CA LEU A 33 -7.77 2.88 20.81
C LEU A 33 -8.91 3.80 20.31
N HIS A 34 -8.62 5.09 20.13
CA HIS A 34 -9.67 6.09 19.88
C HIS A 34 -9.84 6.46 18.41
N VAL A 35 -8.84 6.23 17.56
CA VAL A 35 -8.89 6.55 16.13
C VAL A 35 -8.96 5.29 15.29
N MET A 36 -7.99 4.38 15.44
CA MET A 36 -7.89 3.19 14.59
C MET A 36 -8.90 2.11 14.97
N GLU A 37 -9.17 1.92 16.27
CA GLU A 37 -10.14 0.96 16.81
C GLU A 37 -11.45 1.63 17.23
N GLY A 38 -11.60 2.92 16.94
CA GLY A 38 -12.82 3.68 17.21
C GLY A 38 -14.03 3.13 16.45
N PRO A 39 -15.25 3.51 16.87
CA PRO A 39 -16.50 3.07 16.24
C PRO A 39 -16.49 3.31 14.72
N GLY A 40 -16.74 2.25 13.93
CA GLY A 40 -16.78 2.31 12.47
C GLY A 40 -15.41 2.31 11.76
N SER A 41 -14.28 2.39 12.48
CA SER A 41 -12.95 2.31 11.86
C SER A 41 -12.65 0.92 11.31
N LEU A 42 -12.95 -0.14 12.08
CA LEU A 42 -12.75 -1.52 11.61
C LEU A 42 -13.54 -1.84 10.33
N GLN A 43 -14.79 -1.34 10.24
CA GLN A 43 -15.62 -1.54 9.06
C GLN A 43 -15.06 -0.77 7.84
N ARG A 44 -14.60 0.47 8.03
CA ARG A 44 -13.91 1.21 6.96
C ARG A 44 -12.66 0.49 6.48
N TYR A 45 -11.79 0.04 7.39
CA TYR A 45 -10.58 -0.69 7.01
C TYR A 45 -10.89 -2.01 6.30
N ALA A 46 -11.95 -2.72 6.70
CA ALA A 46 -12.39 -3.91 5.99
C ALA A 46 -12.83 -3.59 4.56
N ALA A 47 -13.65 -2.54 4.37
CA ALA A 47 -14.09 -2.11 3.05
C ALA A 47 -12.94 -1.61 2.17
N GLU A 48 -11.96 -0.91 2.74
CA GLU A 48 -10.76 -0.47 2.01
C GLU A 48 -9.88 -1.67 1.58
N ARG A 49 -9.73 -2.67 2.45
CA ARG A 49 -9.01 -3.92 2.11
C ARG A 49 -9.70 -4.68 0.99
N GLU A 50 -11.02 -4.79 1.06
CA GLU A 50 -11.84 -5.42 0.02
C GLU A 50 -11.69 -4.67 -1.31
N LEU A 51 -11.81 -3.34 -1.30
CA LEU A 51 -11.60 -2.51 -2.48
C LEU A 51 -10.24 -2.75 -3.14
N ILE A 52 -9.16 -2.75 -2.37
CA ILE A 52 -7.80 -2.98 -2.90
C ILE A 52 -7.66 -4.40 -3.44
N ALA A 53 -8.24 -5.40 -2.76
CA ALA A 53 -8.21 -6.78 -3.21
C ALA A 53 -8.96 -6.96 -4.54
N GLU A 54 -10.18 -6.43 -4.65
CA GLU A 54 -11.00 -6.48 -5.87
C GLU A 54 -10.36 -5.72 -7.02
N LEU A 55 -9.84 -4.52 -6.76
CA LEU A 55 -9.12 -3.72 -7.76
C LEU A 55 -7.91 -4.48 -8.29
N THR A 56 -7.10 -5.07 -7.41
CA THR A 56 -5.92 -5.83 -7.80
C THR A 56 -6.32 -7.03 -8.68
N HIS A 57 -7.37 -7.77 -8.31
CA HIS A 57 -7.85 -8.90 -9.11
C HIS A 57 -8.37 -8.45 -10.48
N ALA A 58 -9.14 -7.37 -10.54
CA ALA A 58 -9.66 -6.83 -11.80
C ALA A 58 -8.53 -6.36 -12.72
N MET A 59 -7.51 -5.71 -12.15
CA MET A 59 -6.33 -5.28 -12.90
C MET A 59 -5.51 -6.46 -13.41
N VAL A 60 -5.28 -7.50 -12.61
CA VAL A 60 -4.62 -8.74 -13.07
C VAL A 60 -5.42 -9.37 -14.22
N ALA A 61 -6.74 -9.48 -14.09
CA ALA A 61 -7.60 -10.10 -15.10
C ALA A 61 -7.64 -9.31 -16.43
N GLY A 62 -7.54 -7.98 -16.37
CA GLY A 62 -7.52 -7.10 -17.54
C GLY A 62 -6.12 -6.78 -18.06
N ALA A 63 -5.05 -7.36 -17.49
CA ALA A 63 -3.69 -7.03 -17.88
C ALA A 63 -3.37 -7.59 -19.29
N PRO A 64 -2.60 -6.85 -20.10
CA PRO A 64 -1.95 -5.58 -19.79
C PRO A 64 -2.82 -4.33 -19.99
N GLN A 65 -4.03 -4.43 -20.55
CA GLN A 65 -4.86 -3.28 -20.94
C GLN A 65 -5.40 -2.48 -19.76
N SER A 66 -5.48 -3.10 -18.58
CA SER A 66 -5.84 -2.47 -17.31
C SER A 66 -4.70 -1.65 -16.68
N LEU A 67 -3.48 -1.73 -17.23
CA LEU A 67 -2.28 -1.12 -16.66
C LEU A 67 -1.98 0.23 -17.33
N ASP A 68 -1.38 1.14 -16.56
CA ASP A 68 -0.84 2.38 -17.11
C ASP A 68 0.34 2.03 -18.03
N PRO A 69 0.64 2.83 -19.07
CA PRO A 69 1.58 2.45 -20.14
C PRO A 69 2.94 1.94 -19.65
N LEU A 70 3.54 2.60 -18.66
CA LEU A 70 4.82 2.20 -18.07
C LEU A 70 4.75 0.82 -17.40
N PHE A 71 3.68 0.54 -16.65
CA PHE A 71 3.48 -0.74 -15.99
C PHE A 71 3.12 -1.83 -17.01
N ALA A 72 2.40 -1.50 -18.10
CA ALA A 72 2.16 -2.43 -19.19
C ALA A 72 3.47 -2.88 -19.86
N GLU A 73 4.42 -1.96 -20.08
CA GLU A 73 5.77 -2.27 -20.59
C GLU A 73 6.55 -3.18 -19.63
N TRP A 74 6.55 -2.86 -18.33
CA TRP A 74 7.22 -3.69 -17.32
C TRP A 74 6.57 -5.07 -17.17
N TYR A 75 5.24 -5.14 -17.28
CA TYR A 75 4.49 -6.40 -17.25
C TYR A 75 4.85 -7.29 -18.45
N ALA A 76 4.98 -6.70 -19.64
CA ALA A 76 5.40 -7.42 -20.85
C ALA A 76 6.85 -7.91 -20.75
N ALA A 77 7.73 -7.15 -20.10
CA ALA A 77 9.14 -7.49 -19.90
C ALA A 77 9.39 -8.43 -18.71
N ALA A 78 8.39 -8.71 -17.87
CA ALA A 78 8.52 -9.55 -16.69
C ALA A 78 8.85 -11.01 -17.06
N ALA A 79 9.82 -11.59 -16.33
CA ALA A 79 10.37 -12.91 -16.62
C ALA A 79 9.43 -14.08 -16.27
N ASP A 80 8.52 -13.89 -15.32
CA ASP A 80 7.58 -14.90 -14.84
C ASP A 80 6.28 -14.26 -14.30
N ASP A 81 5.32 -15.11 -13.94
CA ASP A 81 4.02 -14.67 -13.42
C ASP A 81 4.13 -13.96 -12.07
N ALA A 82 5.13 -14.28 -11.26
CA ALA A 82 5.36 -13.61 -9.98
C ALA A 82 5.84 -12.17 -10.20
N ALA A 83 6.74 -11.96 -11.14
CA ALA A 83 7.20 -10.64 -11.58
C ALA A 83 6.06 -9.85 -12.23
N ARG A 84 5.20 -10.49 -13.02
CA ARG A 84 3.98 -9.88 -13.57
C ARG A 84 3.03 -9.41 -12.48
N LEU A 85 2.73 -10.26 -11.50
CA LEU A 85 1.90 -9.89 -10.36
C LEU A 85 2.53 -8.73 -9.58
N ARG A 86 3.85 -8.74 -9.41
CA ARG A 86 4.56 -7.65 -8.72
C ARG A 86 4.38 -6.31 -9.43
N VAL A 87 4.45 -6.27 -10.75
CA VAL A 87 4.20 -5.05 -11.54
C VAL A 87 2.78 -4.53 -11.30
N VAL A 88 1.76 -5.40 -11.27
CA VAL A 88 0.39 -4.98 -10.96
C VAL A 88 0.27 -4.42 -9.53
N ILE A 89 0.87 -5.11 -8.55
CA ILE A 89 0.90 -4.65 -7.15
C ILE A 89 1.59 -3.28 -7.04
N ASP A 90 2.69 -3.08 -7.75
CA ASP A 90 3.41 -1.81 -7.74
C ASP A 90 2.56 -0.69 -8.36
N GLN A 91 1.81 -0.96 -9.44
CA GLN A 91 0.84 0.02 -9.96
C GLN A 91 -0.19 0.38 -8.91
N VAL A 92 -0.85 -0.61 -8.30
CA VAL A 92 -1.87 -0.38 -7.26
C VAL A 92 -1.30 0.43 -6.09
N ALA A 93 -0.07 0.16 -5.68
CA ALA A 93 0.61 0.87 -4.59
C ALA A 93 0.92 2.34 -4.90
N THR A 94 1.00 2.73 -6.18
CA THR A 94 1.18 4.14 -6.58
C THR A 94 -0.13 4.94 -6.65
N LEU A 95 -1.28 4.28 -6.56
CA LEU A 95 -2.57 4.94 -6.66
C LEU A 95 -2.87 5.75 -5.40
N THR A 96 -3.41 6.94 -5.60
CA THR A 96 -4.09 7.67 -4.53
C THR A 96 -5.46 7.05 -4.27
N ASP A 97 -6.01 7.22 -3.08
CA ASP A 97 -7.34 6.71 -2.70
C ASP A 97 -8.43 7.09 -3.72
N THR A 98 -8.40 8.33 -4.21
CA THR A 98 -9.35 8.81 -5.22
C THR A 98 -9.20 8.06 -6.54
N ARG A 99 -7.96 7.82 -7.01
CA ARG A 99 -7.73 7.07 -8.25
C ARG A 99 -8.10 5.60 -8.08
N ALA A 100 -7.77 4.98 -6.94
CA ALA A 100 -8.13 3.60 -6.65
C ALA A 100 -9.65 3.41 -6.66
N ARG A 101 -10.42 4.27 -5.99
CA ARG A 101 -11.90 4.23 -6.00
C ARG A 101 -12.48 4.45 -7.40
N SER A 102 -11.93 5.39 -8.17
CA SER A 102 -12.38 5.64 -9.54
C SER A 102 -12.15 4.44 -10.46
N LEU A 103 -10.97 3.82 -10.39
CA LEU A 103 -10.62 2.65 -11.20
C LEU A 103 -11.44 1.43 -10.79
N HIS A 104 -11.61 1.21 -9.49
CA HIS A 104 -12.46 0.14 -8.94
C HIS A 104 -13.88 0.24 -9.49
N SER A 105 -14.49 1.43 -9.44
CA SER A 105 -15.80 1.68 -10.02
C SER A 105 -15.83 1.38 -11.52
N VAL A 106 -14.86 1.86 -12.31
CA VAL A 106 -14.84 1.63 -13.77
C VAL A 106 -14.66 0.16 -14.14
N LEU A 107 -13.80 -0.57 -13.44
CA LEU A 107 -13.47 -1.96 -13.78
C LEU A 107 -14.50 -2.96 -13.29
N LEU A 108 -15.23 -2.66 -12.21
CA LEU A 108 -16.23 -3.56 -11.63
C LEU A 108 -17.67 -3.19 -11.99
N SER A 109 -17.91 -2.00 -12.56
CA SER A 109 -19.22 -1.62 -13.11
C SER A 109 -19.44 -2.09 -14.55
N GLN A 110 -18.44 -2.68 -15.21
CA GLN A 110 -18.61 -3.22 -16.57
C GLN A 110 -19.26 -4.62 -16.53
N PRO A 111 -20.38 -4.85 -17.23
CA PRO A 111 -20.96 -6.18 -17.34
C PRO A 111 -19.98 -7.10 -18.08
N ARG A 112 -19.61 -8.22 -17.45
CA ARG A 112 -18.81 -9.27 -18.07
C ARG A 112 -19.62 -9.89 -19.23
N THR A 113 -19.35 -9.45 -20.46
CA THR A 113 -19.83 -10.07 -21.71
C THR A 113 -19.07 -11.35 -22.01
#